data_AF-A0A7C7RZU2-F1
#
_entry.id   AF-A0A7C7RZU2-F1
#
_cell.length_a   1.000
_cell.length_b   1.000
_cell.length_c   1.000
_cell.angle_alpha   90.00
_cell.angle_beta   90.00
_cell.angle_gamma   90.00
#
_symmetry.space_group_name_H-M   'P 1'
#
loop_
_entity.id
_entity.type
_entity.pdbx_description
1 polymer ?
#
loop_
_entity_poly.entity_id
_entity_poly.type
_entity_poly.pdbx_seq_one_letter_code
_entity_poly.pdbx_strand_id
1 'polypeptide(L)'
;WRDQDTPSPGTVDHTPPTPTPTPTLTPTPEPLPSLIINEIHADPADGADGDANGDGTRHQYEDEFIEIVNTTAQDIDVSGWVISDSVQIRHVFTSTTVISAECSLVVFGGGMPAGDFGGAQVQVASTGRLELNNAGDTLTLADSGGAVMNAYTYGSEGGDDQSLTRSPDIDGHFVKHSEADGSGGTRFSPGTRLDGMPFSGCLAYKKVKSVLKQW
;
A
#
# COMPACT_ATOMS: atom_id res chain seq x y z
N TRP A 1 92.06 -20.83 15.86
CA TRP A 1 90.74 -21.39 15.55
C TRP A 1 89.87 -21.06 16.75
N ARG A 2 88.99 -20.06 16.64
CA ARG A 2 87.98 -19.79 17.69
C ARG A 2 86.73 -20.53 17.27
N ASP A 3 86.22 -21.38 18.16
CA ASP A 3 84.93 -22.02 17.97
C ASP A 3 83.83 -20.95 17.98
N GLN A 4 82.98 -20.98 16.95
CA GLN A 4 81.75 -20.20 16.87
C GLN A 4 80.62 -21.08 17.40
N ASP A 5 79.83 -20.58 18.33
CA ASP A 5 78.63 -21.28 18.80
C ASP A 5 77.65 -21.48 17.65
N THR A 6 77.09 -22.69 17.52
CA THR A 6 76.07 -22.98 16.51
C THR A 6 74.77 -22.25 16.83
N PRO A 7 74.13 -21.57 15.87
CA PRO A 7 72.86 -20.90 16.12
C PRO A 7 71.77 -21.92 16.46
N SER A 8 71.02 -21.66 17.52
CA SER A 8 69.84 -22.44 17.90
C SER A 8 68.76 -22.30 16.81
N PRO A 9 68.13 -23.38 16.33
CA PRO A 9 67.02 -23.28 15.41
C PRO A 9 65.86 -22.50 16.07
N GLY A 10 65.38 -21.44 15.42
CA GLY A 10 64.18 -20.74 15.85
C GLY A 10 62.95 -21.64 15.67
N THR A 11 62.03 -21.63 16.64
CA THR A 11 60.74 -22.32 16.54
C THR A 11 59.89 -21.66 15.46
N VAL A 12 59.45 -22.44 14.47
CA VAL A 12 58.46 -22.00 13.47
C VAL A 12 57.07 -21.99 14.12
N ASP A 13 56.40 -20.84 14.06
CA ASP A 13 55.01 -20.69 14.49
C ASP A 13 54.09 -21.35 13.45
N HIS A 14 53.40 -22.40 13.86
CA HIS A 14 52.46 -23.17 13.04
C HIS A 14 51.00 -22.77 13.27
N THR A 15 50.72 -21.66 13.95
CA THR A 15 49.34 -21.23 14.15
C THR A 15 48.71 -20.80 12.82
N PRO A 16 47.59 -21.42 12.40
CA PRO A 16 46.89 -20.99 11.21
C PRO A 16 46.40 -19.54 11.38
N PRO A 17 46.50 -18.68 10.36
CA PRO A 17 45.91 -17.35 10.44
C PRO A 17 44.42 -17.47 10.71
N THR A 18 43.93 -16.71 11.69
CA THR A 18 42.49 -16.62 11.97
C THR A 18 41.80 -16.09 10.70
N PRO A 19 40.76 -16.75 10.16
CA PRO A 19 40.06 -16.24 8.99
C PRO A 19 39.43 -14.90 9.34
N THR A 20 39.79 -13.86 8.58
CA THR A 20 39.13 -12.56 8.65
C THR A 20 37.64 -12.74 8.33
N PRO A 21 36.70 -12.24 9.15
CA PRO A 21 35.29 -12.31 8.80
C PRO A 21 35.06 -11.57 7.48
N THR A 22 34.51 -12.28 6.49
CA THR A 22 34.04 -11.65 5.24
C THR A 22 32.95 -10.64 5.61
N PRO A 23 33.02 -9.38 5.16
CA PRO A 23 31.93 -8.43 5.39
C PRO A 23 30.65 -9.00 4.79
N THR A 24 29.65 -9.25 5.64
CA THR A 24 28.29 -9.56 5.19
C THR A 24 27.76 -8.29 4.54
N LEU A 25 27.48 -8.35 3.23
CA LEU A 25 26.78 -7.27 2.55
C LEU A 25 25.43 -7.10 3.25
N THR A 26 25.21 -5.91 3.84
CA THR A 26 23.88 -5.53 4.30
C THR A 26 23.01 -5.40 3.04
N PRO A 27 21.87 -6.10 2.92
CA PRO A 27 20.99 -5.90 1.79
C PRO A 27 20.61 -4.42 1.72
N THR A 28 20.86 -3.78 0.58
CA THR A 28 20.30 -2.46 0.30
C THR A 28 18.78 -2.62 0.37
N PRO A 29 18.05 -1.83 1.18
CA PRO A 29 16.59 -1.91 1.19
C PRO A 29 16.11 -1.67 -0.24
N GLU A 30 15.26 -2.59 -0.72
CA GLU A 30 14.60 -2.42 -2.00
C GLU A 30 13.80 -1.11 -1.94
N PRO A 31 13.92 -0.21 -2.92
CA PRO A 31 13.14 1.01 -2.91
C PRO A 31 11.65 0.64 -2.89
N LEU A 32 10.89 1.24 -1.97
CA LEU A 32 9.44 1.05 -1.92
C LEU A 32 8.84 1.36 -3.29
N PRO A 33 7.83 0.59 -3.74
CA PRO A 33 7.13 0.94 -4.96
C PRO A 33 6.52 2.33 -4.79
N SER A 34 6.56 3.12 -5.87
CA SER A 34 6.09 4.51 -5.89
C SER A 34 4.59 4.65 -5.59
N LEU A 35 3.83 3.58 -5.83
CA LEU A 35 2.43 3.43 -5.46
C LEU A 35 2.27 2.18 -4.61
N ILE A 36 1.65 2.35 -3.45
CA ILE A 36 1.38 1.26 -2.51
C ILE A 36 -0.12 1.03 -2.38
N ILE A 37 -0.55 -0.23 -2.32
CA ILE A 37 -1.90 -0.58 -1.85
C ILE A 37 -1.86 -0.45 -0.32
N ASN A 38 -2.67 0.47 0.23
CA ASN A 38 -2.66 0.81 1.67
C ASN A 38 -3.79 0.11 2.43
N GLU A 39 -4.97 0.07 1.83
CA GLU A 39 -6.19 -0.45 2.46
C GLU A 39 -7.03 -1.21 1.43
N ILE A 40 -7.61 -2.34 1.85
CA ILE A 40 -8.43 -3.23 1.03
C ILE A 40 -9.66 -3.61 1.84
N HIS A 41 -10.86 -3.34 1.32
CA HIS A 41 -12.10 -3.72 1.96
C HIS A 41 -12.87 -4.68 1.06
N ALA A 42 -12.76 -5.97 1.36
CA ALA A 42 -13.42 -7.03 0.60
C ALA A 42 -14.78 -7.44 1.18
N ASP A 43 -15.02 -7.17 2.46
CA ASP A 43 -16.21 -7.62 3.16
C ASP A 43 -16.87 -6.47 3.94
N PRO A 44 -17.75 -5.70 3.28
CA PRO A 44 -18.52 -4.66 3.95
C PRO A 44 -19.42 -5.26 5.03
N ALA A 45 -19.32 -4.76 6.26
CA ALA A 45 -20.15 -5.20 7.38
C ALA A 45 -21.67 -5.05 7.09
N ASP A 46 -22.50 -5.73 7.87
CA ASP A 46 -23.95 -5.59 7.77
C ASP A 46 -24.45 -4.22 8.26
N GLY A 47 -25.53 -3.74 7.62
CA GLY A 47 -26.22 -2.51 8.01
C GLY A 47 -25.39 -1.25 7.74
N ALA A 48 -25.67 -0.17 8.48
CA ALA A 48 -25.01 1.12 8.29
C ALA A 48 -23.50 1.09 8.59
N ASP A 49 -23.03 0.07 9.32
CA ASP A 49 -21.63 -0.10 9.67
C ASP A 49 -20.75 -0.50 8.47
N GLY A 50 -21.34 -0.97 7.37
CA GLY A 50 -20.63 -1.33 6.14
C GLY A 50 -20.86 -0.37 4.97
N ASP A 51 -21.48 0.78 5.20
CA ASP A 51 -21.62 1.86 4.20
C ASP A 51 -20.29 2.64 4.13
N ALA A 52 -19.25 1.99 3.60
CA ALA A 52 -17.90 2.54 3.52
C ALA A 52 -17.80 3.69 2.51
N ASN A 53 -18.65 3.68 1.47
CA ASN A 53 -18.71 4.75 0.48
C ASN A 53 -19.56 5.95 0.96
N GLY A 54 -20.31 5.80 2.06
CA GLY A 54 -21.05 6.88 2.73
C GLY A 54 -22.26 7.38 1.94
N ASP A 55 -22.73 6.65 0.93
CA ASP A 55 -23.86 7.06 0.09
C ASP A 55 -25.24 6.86 0.75
N GLY A 56 -25.23 6.33 1.98
CA GLY A 56 -26.40 6.09 2.81
C GLY A 56 -27.00 4.70 2.61
N THR A 57 -26.44 3.87 1.73
CA THR A 57 -26.91 2.51 1.46
C THR A 57 -25.75 1.53 1.43
N ARG A 58 -25.67 0.67 2.45
CA ARG A 58 -24.74 -0.47 2.40
C ARG A 58 -25.10 -1.43 1.28
N HIS A 59 -24.10 -1.79 0.47
CA HIS A 59 -24.15 -2.77 -0.59
C HIS A 59 -22.83 -3.57 -0.70
N GLN A 60 -22.96 -4.89 -0.68
CA GLN A 60 -21.83 -5.84 -0.56
C GLN A 60 -20.72 -5.70 -1.62
N TYR A 61 -21.02 -5.12 -2.78
CA TYR A 61 -20.04 -4.88 -3.84
C TYR A 61 -19.73 -3.40 -4.08
N GLU A 62 -20.58 -2.48 -3.61
CA GLU A 62 -20.37 -1.06 -3.92
C GLU A 62 -19.51 -0.40 -2.83
N ASP A 63 -19.60 -0.90 -1.60
CA ASP A 63 -18.78 -0.50 -0.46
C ASP A 63 -17.44 -1.21 -0.35
N GLU A 64 -17.18 -2.21 -1.21
CA GLU A 64 -15.82 -2.70 -1.38
C GLU A 64 -14.93 -1.57 -1.88
N PHE A 65 -13.67 -1.53 -1.43
CA PHE A 65 -12.71 -0.57 -1.97
C PHE A 65 -11.27 -1.03 -1.93
N ILE A 66 -10.46 -0.36 -2.75
CA ILE A 66 -9.00 -0.45 -2.74
C ILE A 66 -8.46 0.98 -2.62
N GLU A 67 -7.62 1.23 -1.63
CA GLU A 67 -6.88 2.47 -1.46
C GLU A 67 -5.44 2.33 -1.94
N ILE A 68 -5.01 3.28 -2.77
CA ILE A 68 -3.64 3.37 -3.27
C ILE A 68 -3.04 4.69 -2.82
N VAL A 69 -1.82 4.68 -2.29
CA VAL A 69 -1.09 5.88 -1.86
C VAL A 69 0.13 6.09 -2.77
N ASN A 70 0.27 7.30 -3.30
CA ASN A 70 1.51 7.77 -3.91
C ASN A 70 2.49 8.15 -2.81
N THR A 71 3.58 7.39 -2.66
CA THR A 71 4.58 7.58 -1.60
C THR A 71 5.67 8.58 -2.02
N THR A 72 5.61 9.10 -3.24
CA THR A 72 6.62 9.97 -3.80
C THR A 72 6.27 11.45 -3.62
N ALA A 73 7.29 12.30 -3.70
CA ALA A 73 7.14 13.76 -3.69
C ALA A 73 6.72 14.34 -5.06
N GLN A 74 6.29 13.51 -6.02
CA GLN A 74 5.88 13.93 -7.35
C GLN A 74 4.50 13.37 -7.68
N ASP A 75 3.73 14.11 -8.48
CA ASP A 75 2.47 13.63 -9.03
C ASP A 75 2.73 12.43 -9.96
N ILE A 76 1.92 11.38 -9.84
CA ILE A 76 2.00 10.19 -10.69
C ILE A 76 0.76 10.14 -11.57
N ASP A 77 0.98 10.19 -12.88
CA ASP A 77 -0.06 9.93 -13.89
C ASP A 77 -0.27 8.41 -14.00
N VAL A 78 -1.46 7.96 -13.58
CA VAL A 78 -1.89 6.56 -13.65
C VAL A 78 -2.89 6.33 -14.79
N SER A 79 -2.99 7.24 -15.76
CA SER A 79 -3.89 7.09 -16.90
C SER A 79 -3.63 5.78 -17.66
N GLY A 80 -4.68 4.98 -17.82
CA GLY A 80 -4.62 3.68 -18.51
C GLY A 80 -3.95 2.57 -17.71
N TRP A 81 -3.56 2.82 -16.45
CA TRP A 81 -3.17 1.76 -15.53
C TRP A 81 -4.39 0.92 -15.16
N VAL A 82 -4.14 -0.25 -14.59
CA VAL A 82 -5.20 -1.19 -14.21
C VAL A 82 -5.02 -1.73 -12.80
N ILE A 83 -6.15 -1.97 -12.15
CA ILE A 83 -6.27 -2.88 -11.02
C ILE A 83 -6.90 -4.16 -11.55
N SER A 84 -6.26 -5.30 -11.32
CA SER A 84 -6.80 -6.63 -11.62
C SER A 84 -6.74 -7.53 -10.41
N ASP A 85 -7.58 -8.56 -10.42
CA ASP A 85 -7.42 -9.72 -9.56
C ASP A 85 -6.78 -10.90 -10.34
N SER A 86 -6.85 -12.11 -9.79
CA SER A 86 -6.35 -13.33 -10.45
C SER A 86 -7.18 -13.79 -11.68
N VAL A 87 -8.37 -13.20 -11.89
CA VAL A 87 -9.34 -13.62 -12.90
C VAL A 87 -9.48 -12.59 -14.01
N GLN A 88 -9.57 -11.30 -13.67
CA GLN A 88 -9.86 -10.22 -14.61
C GLN A 88 -9.43 -8.84 -14.13
N ILE A 89 -9.46 -7.87 -15.04
CA ILE A 89 -9.35 -6.45 -14.70
C ILE A 89 -10.61 -6.02 -13.92
N ARG A 90 -10.41 -5.33 -12.79
CA ARG A 90 -11.47 -4.79 -11.93
C ARG A 90 -11.63 -3.27 -12.08
N HIS A 91 -10.57 -2.56 -12.43
CA HIS A 91 -10.65 -1.13 -12.71
C HIS A 91 -9.59 -0.71 -13.73
N VAL A 92 -9.97 0.19 -14.64
CA VAL A 92 -9.08 0.91 -15.55
C VAL A 92 -9.13 2.38 -15.18
N PHE A 93 -7.98 2.95 -14.83
CA PHE A 93 -7.90 4.36 -14.54
C PHE A 93 -8.13 5.18 -15.80
N THR A 94 -9.18 6.01 -15.78
CA THR A 94 -9.56 6.86 -16.91
C THR A 94 -8.40 7.79 -17.33
N SER A 95 -8.44 8.25 -18.59
CA SER A 95 -7.48 9.25 -19.06
C SER A 95 -7.49 10.49 -18.16
N THR A 96 -6.31 11.04 -17.90
CA THR A 96 -6.06 12.19 -17.00
C THR A 96 -6.17 11.90 -15.49
N THR A 97 -6.05 10.63 -15.08
CA THR A 97 -5.98 10.29 -13.64
C THR A 97 -4.58 10.54 -13.11
N VAL A 98 -4.45 11.48 -12.17
CA VAL A 98 -3.18 11.81 -11.51
C VAL A 98 -3.36 11.67 -10.00
N ILE A 99 -2.53 10.84 -9.37
CA ILE A 99 -2.45 10.75 -7.91
C ILE A 99 -1.37 11.74 -7.46
N SER A 100 -1.79 12.80 -6.77
CA SER A 100 -0.86 13.83 -6.31
C SER A 100 0.22 13.27 -5.39
N ALA A 101 1.38 13.93 -5.37
CA ALA A 101 2.46 13.62 -4.43
C ALA A 101 1.93 13.41 -3.01
N GLU A 102 2.34 12.32 -2.35
CA GLU A 102 1.97 11.98 -0.96
C GLU A 102 0.44 11.91 -0.69
N CYS A 103 -0.38 11.70 -1.71
CA CYS A 103 -1.83 11.58 -1.59
C CYS A 103 -2.33 10.17 -1.95
N SER A 104 -3.53 9.84 -1.48
CA SER A 104 -4.24 8.62 -1.81
C SER A 104 -5.29 8.82 -2.90
N LEU A 105 -5.65 7.71 -3.53
CA LEU A 105 -6.82 7.54 -4.38
C LEU A 105 -7.56 6.29 -3.92
N VAL A 106 -8.89 6.40 -3.79
CA VAL A 106 -9.78 5.30 -3.43
C VAL A 106 -10.60 4.88 -4.65
N VAL A 107 -10.61 3.58 -4.93
CA VAL A 107 -11.54 2.98 -5.91
C VAL A 107 -12.57 2.19 -5.13
N PHE A 108 -13.81 2.68 -5.08
CA PHE A 108 -14.96 1.92 -4.58
C PHE A 108 -15.50 0.99 -5.67
N GLY A 109 -16.19 -0.08 -5.28
CA GLY A 109 -16.80 -0.98 -6.25
C GLY A 109 -17.97 -0.37 -7.02
N GLY A 110 -18.66 0.63 -6.47
CA GLY A 110 -19.76 1.31 -7.15
C GLY A 110 -20.44 2.35 -6.27
N GLY A 111 -21.76 2.48 -6.42
CA GLY A 111 -22.57 3.43 -5.66
C GLY A 111 -22.33 4.89 -6.04
N MET A 112 -22.72 5.80 -5.14
CA MET A 112 -22.48 7.23 -5.27
C MET A 112 -21.67 7.76 -4.07
N PRO A 113 -20.36 7.45 -3.99
CA PRO A 113 -19.55 7.75 -2.81
C PRO A 113 -19.74 9.19 -2.32
N ALA A 114 -20.18 9.33 -1.08
CA ALA A 114 -20.54 10.59 -0.46
C ALA A 114 -19.76 10.77 0.86
N GLY A 115 -18.59 11.37 0.74
CA GLY A 115 -17.69 11.62 1.86
C GLY A 115 -16.59 12.60 1.47
N ASP A 116 -15.87 13.11 2.46
CA ASP A 116 -14.68 13.94 2.19
C ASP A 116 -13.46 13.09 1.84
N PHE A 117 -13.40 11.85 2.35
CA PHE A 117 -12.32 10.87 2.11
C PHE A 117 -10.93 11.48 2.25
N GLY A 118 -10.73 12.33 3.27
CA GLY A 118 -9.47 13.04 3.49
C GLY A 118 -9.02 13.97 2.35
N GLY A 119 -9.87 14.28 1.38
CA GLY A 119 -9.52 14.99 0.15
C GLY A 119 -8.85 14.11 -0.91
N ALA A 120 -8.83 12.78 -0.72
CA ALA A 120 -8.39 11.82 -1.71
C ALA A 120 -9.24 11.92 -2.98
N GLN A 121 -8.64 11.54 -4.12
CA GLN A 121 -9.45 11.32 -5.31
C GLN A 121 -10.26 10.04 -5.13
N VAL A 122 -11.54 10.08 -5.50
CA VAL A 122 -12.43 8.92 -5.44
C VAL A 122 -12.90 8.55 -6.84
N GLN A 123 -12.87 7.26 -7.14
CA GLN A 123 -13.44 6.67 -8.35
C GLN A 123 -14.32 5.47 -7.98
N VAL A 124 -15.17 5.08 -8.90
CA VAL A 124 -15.89 3.80 -8.85
C VAL A 124 -15.27 2.84 -9.87
N ALA A 125 -15.34 1.54 -9.60
CA ALA A 125 -14.81 0.49 -10.46
C ALA A 125 -15.34 0.65 -11.90
N SER A 126 -14.45 0.73 -12.88
CA SER A 126 -14.85 0.99 -14.28
C SER A 126 -15.62 -0.17 -14.90
N THR A 127 -15.55 -1.34 -14.29
CA THR A 127 -16.29 -2.56 -14.66
C THR A 127 -17.64 -2.69 -13.94
N GLY A 128 -17.96 -1.75 -13.04
CA GLY A 128 -19.20 -1.71 -12.26
C GLY A 128 -19.19 -2.48 -10.94
N ARG A 129 -18.09 -3.17 -10.59
CA ARG A 129 -17.84 -3.78 -9.27
C ARG A 129 -16.36 -4.13 -9.11
N LEU A 130 -15.86 -4.16 -7.88
CA LEU A 130 -14.59 -4.81 -7.58
C LEU A 130 -14.79 -6.32 -7.44
N GLU A 131 -15.80 -6.74 -6.66
CA GLU A 131 -16.14 -8.14 -6.39
C GLU A 131 -14.91 -8.91 -5.90
N LEU A 132 -14.39 -8.40 -4.77
CA LEU A 132 -13.25 -8.92 -4.05
C LEU A 132 -13.69 -10.17 -3.28
N ASN A 133 -12.82 -11.17 -3.23
CA ASN A 133 -13.18 -12.44 -2.58
C ASN A 133 -12.93 -12.38 -1.06
N ASN A 134 -13.97 -12.56 -0.24
CA ASN A 134 -13.86 -12.64 1.23
C ASN A 134 -12.91 -13.76 1.72
N ALA A 135 -12.79 -14.84 0.95
CA ALA A 135 -11.92 -15.97 1.29
C ALA A 135 -10.43 -15.73 0.95
N GLY A 136 -10.12 -14.59 0.34
CA GLY A 136 -8.79 -14.22 -0.12
C GLY A 136 -8.74 -13.94 -1.63
N ASP A 137 -7.91 -12.98 -2.01
CA ASP A 137 -7.71 -12.58 -3.40
C ASP A 137 -6.28 -12.07 -3.62
N THR A 138 -5.89 -11.89 -4.89
CA THR A 138 -4.62 -11.29 -5.30
C THR A 138 -4.87 -10.06 -6.13
N LEU A 139 -4.62 -8.89 -5.55
CA LEU A 139 -4.69 -7.60 -6.21
C LEU A 139 -3.39 -7.28 -6.91
N THR A 140 -3.47 -6.81 -8.15
CA THR A 140 -2.34 -6.34 -8.92
C THR A 140 -2.64 -4.94 -9.47
N LEU A 141 -1.75 -3.99 -9.16
CA LEU A 141 -1.70 -2.67 -9.78
C LEU A 141 -0.61 -2.70 -10.86
N ALA A 142 -1.01 -2.52 -12.11
CA ALA A 142 -0.10 -2.52 -13.25
C ALA A 142 -0.18 -1.22 -14.06
N ASP A 143 0.95 -0.79 -14.62
CA ASP A 143 1.00 0.37 -15.50
C ASP A 143 0.36 0.10 -16.86
N SER A 144 0.26 1.15 -17.69
CA SER A 144 -0.33 1.05 -19.04
C SER A 144 0.49 0.18 -20.02
N GLY A 145 1.75 -0.12 -19.68
CA GLY A 145 2.60 -1.07 -20.41
C GLY A 145 2.46 -2.51 -19.91
N GLY A 146 1.71 -2.74 -18.82
CA GLY A 146 1.54 -4.03 -18.17
C GLY A 146 2.62 -4.39 -17.15
N ALA A 147 3.51 -3.47 -16.78
CA ALA A 147 4.47 -3.71 -15.71
C ALA A 147 3.74 -3.66 -14.35
N VAL A 148 3.99 -4.67 -13.51
CA VAL A 148 3.43 -4.73 -12.16
C VAL A 148 4.14 -3.71 -11.28
N MET A 149 3.38 -2.74 -10.79
CA MET A 149 3.88 -1.67 -9.91
C MET A 149 3.67 -2.00 -8.44
N ASN A 150 2.58 -2.72 -8.14
CA ASN A 150 2.35 -3.29 -6.82
C ASN A 150 1.46 -4.54 -6.94
N ALA A 151 1.61 -5.47 -6.01
CA ALA A 151 0.68 -6.57 -5.87
C ALA A 151 0.56 -6.97 -4.40
N TYR A 152 -0.63 -7.40 -3.99
CA TYR A 152 -0.88 -7.91 -2.66
C TYR A 152 -1.87 -9.08 -2.69
N THR A 153 -1.53 -10.16 -2.00
CA THR A 153 -2.41 -11.31 -1.81
C THR A 153 -2.84 -11.37 -0.35
N TYR A 154 -4.14 -11.41 -0.12
CA TYR A 154 -4.73 -11.62 1.20
C TYR A 154 -5.50 -12.94 1.25
N GLY A 155 -5.70 -13.46 2.45
CA GLY A 155 -6.44 -14.70 2.72
C GLY A 155 -7.83 -14.44 3.29
N SER A 156 -8.30 -15.40 4.08
CA SER A 156 -9.63 -15.36 4.70
C SER A 156 -9.83 -14.19 5.67
N GLU A 157 -8.75 -13.55 6.13
CA GLU A 157 -8.82 -12.36 6.96
C GLU A 157 -9.51 -11.17 6.28
N GLY A 158 -9.65 -11.18 4.95
CA GLY A 158 -10.42 -10.19 4.21
C GLY A 158 -11.94 -10.33 4.35
N GLY A 159 -12.42 -11.45 4.93
CA GLY A 159 -13.83 -11.79 5.11
C GLY A 159 -14.32 -11.63 6.55
N ASP A 160 -13.80 -10.62 7.26
CA ASP A 160 -14.06 -10.40 8.70
C ASP A 160 -14.79 -9.06 8.96
N ASP A 161 -15.72 -8.67 8.08
CA ASP A 161 -16.59 -7.48 8.19
C ASP A 161 -15.82 -6.15 8.39
N GLN A 162 -14.60 -6.03 7.85
CA GLN A 162 -13.75 -4.85 7.98
C GLN A 162 -12.68 -4.83 6.88
N SER A 163 -11.98 -3.71 6.73
CA SER A 163 -10.85 -3.63 5.81
C SER A 163 -9.59 -4.26 6.40
N LEU A 164 -8.70 -4.66 5.51
CA LEU A 164 -7.29 -4.87 5.79
C LEU A 164 -6.55 -3.57 5.51
N THR A 165 -5.70 -3.14 6.42
CA THR A 165 -4.92 -1.90 6.29
C THR A 165 -3.47 -2.13 6.68
N ARG A 166 -2.55 -1.36 6.11
CA ARG A 166 -1.16 -1.33 6.57
C ARG A 166 -1.07 -0.67 7.93
N SER A 167 -0.38 -1.33 8.88
CA SER A 167 -0.11 -0.78 10.21
C SER A 167 1.39 -0.82 10.54
N PRO A 168 2.07 0.36 10.63
CA PRO A 168 1.56 1.70 10.32
C PRO A 168 1.20 1.86 8.83
N ASP A 169 0.42 2.89 8.48
CA ASP A 169 0.13 3.24 7.07
C ASP A 169 1.38 3.23 6.20
N ILE A 170 1.23 2.91 4.91
CA ILE A 170 2.27 2.91 3.87
C ILE A 170 3.34 1.83 4.03
N ASP A 171 3.97 1.75 5.19
CA ASP A 171 5.17 0.95 5.43
C ASP A 171 4.89 -0.38 6.16
N GLY A 172 3.75 -0.45 6.84
CA GLY A 172 3.35 -1.59 7.65
C GLY A 172 2.96 -2.83 6.85
N HIS A 173 2.86 -3.96 7.56
CA HIS A 173 2.17 -5.13 7.04
C HIS A 173 0.66 -4.93 7.18
N PHE A 174 -0.11 -5.67 6.37
CA PHE A 174 -1.56 -5.65 6.51
C PHE A 174 -2.00 -6.32 7.80
N VAL A 175 -2.93 -5.68 8.49
CA VAL A 175 -3.68 -6.18 9.64
C VAL A 175 -5.14 -5.84 9.44
N LYS A 176 -6.02 -6.43 10.25
CA LYS A 176 -7.42 -6.00 10.34
C LYS A 176 -7.49 -4.56 10.84
N HIS A 177 -8.28 -3.71 10.20
CA HIS A 177 -8.29 -2.29 10.47
C HIS A 177 -8.64 -1.93 11.92
N SER A 178 -9.64 -2.60 12.50
CA SER A 178 -10.03 -2.35 13.89
C SER A 178 -8.96 -2.77 14.91
N GLU A 179 -7.99 -3.59 14.49
CA GLU A 179 -6.88 -4.08 15.32
C GLU A 179 -5.60 -3.26 15.12
N ALA A 180 -5.55 -2.38 14.11
CA ALA A 180 -4.38 -1.55 13.81
C ALA A 180 -4.14 -0.49 14.89
N ASP A 181 -2.87 -0.31 15.27
CA ASP A 181 -2.48 0.70 16.25
C ASP A 181 -2.78 2.11 15.71
N GLY A 182 -3.66 2.83 16.40
CA GLY A 182 -4.07 4.18 16.01
C GLY A 182 -5.39 4.26 15.24
N SER A 183 -6.00 3.13 14.87
CA SER A 183 -7.31 3.11 14.19
C SER A 183 -8.48 3.58 15.07
N GLY A 184 -8.30 3.53 16.40
CA GLY A 184 -9.40 3.79 17.33
C GLY A 184 -10.51 2.74 17.26
N GLY A 185 -10.26 1.56 16.66
CA GLY A 185 -11.23 0.48 16.51
C GLY A 185 -12.21 0.67 15.35
N THR A 186 -11.96 1.61 14.43
CA THR A 186 -12.76 1.75 13.21
C THR A 186 -12.54 0.56 12.28
N ARG A 187 -13.56 0.22 11.48
CA ARG A 187 -13.52 -0.93 10.56
C ARG A 187 -12.84 -0.63 9.22
N PHE A 188 -12.70 0.65 8.88
CA PHE A 188 -12.08 1.12 7.64
C PHE A 188 -11.81 2.62 7.73
N SER A 189 -10.95 3.14 6.85
CA SER A 189 -10.59 4.56 6.78
C SER A 189 -10.36 5.09 5.35
N PRO A 190 -11.26 4.84 4.37
CA PRO A 190 -10.99 5.15 2.97
C PRO A 190 -10.64 6.63 2.75
N GLY A 191 -9.48 6.89 2.14
CA GLY A 191 -8.97 8.22 1.82
C GLY A 191 -8.23 8.90 2.99
N THR A 192 -8.13 8.23 4.13
CA THR A 192 -7.48 8.74 5.33
C THR A 192 -6.50 7.72 5.88
N ARG A 193 -5.58 8.20 6.72
CA ARG A 193 -4.70 7.34 7.51
C ARG A 193 -5.49 6.64 8.61
N LEU A 194 -4.85 5.68 9.27
CA LEU A 194 -5.40 4.94 10.42
C LEU A 194 -6.09 5.87 11.46
N ASP A 195 -5.49 7.02 11.75
CA ASP A 195 -6.01 7.98 12.73
C ASP A 195 -7.18 8.85 12.22
N GLY A 196 -7.70 8.56 11.03
CA GLY A 196 -8.76 9.32 10.35
C GLY A 196 -8.29 10.67 9.79
N MET A 197 -7.00 11.00 9.90
CA MET A 197 -6.47 12.23 9.32
C MET A 197 -6.11 12.02 7.84
N PRO A 198 -6.23 13.06 7.01
CA PRO A 198 -5.78 13.00 5.62
C PRO A 198 -4.31 12.62 5.44
N PHE A 199 -4.00 11.96 4.33
CA PHE A 199 -2.63 11.91 3.81
C PHE A 199 -2.12 13.34 3.49
N SER A 200 -0.84 13.60 3.75
CA SER A 200 -0.26 14.96 3.68
C SER A 200 -0.50 15.63 2.33
N GLY A 201 -0.36 14.87 1.24
CA GLY A 201 -0.57 15.34 -0.12
C GLY A 201 -2.02 15.72 -0.44
N CYS A 202 -2.99 15.04 0.15
CA CYS A 202 -4.41 15.26 -0.16
C CYS A 202 -4.93 16.61 0.36
N LEU A 203 -4.40 17.08 1.50
CA LEU A 203 -4.70 18.41 2.01
C LEU A 203 -4.21 19.53 1.09
N ALA A 204 -3.05 19.35 0.47
CA ALA A 204 -2.49 20.30 -0.49
C ALA A 204 -3.34 20.33 -1.77
N TYR A 205 -3.69 19.15 -2.30
CA TYR A 205 -4.56 19.02 -3.47
C TYR A 205 -5.93 19.69 -3.27
N LYS A 206 -6.60 19.42 -2.14
CA LYS A 206 -7.92 20.00 -1.83
C LYS A 206 -7.88 21.53 -1.79
N LYS A 207 -6.82 22.12 -1.22
CA LYS A 207 -6.62 23.58 -1.22
C LYS A 207 -6.49 24.14 -2.64
N VAL A 208 -5.70 23.51 -3.51
CA VAL A 208 -5.52 23.97 -4.90
C VAL A 208 -6.84 23.90 -5.68
N LYS A 209 -7.57 22.79 -5.60
CA LYS A 209 -8.89 22.67 -6.26
C LYS A 209 -9.93 23.66 -5.74
N SER A 210 -9.91 23.98 -4.44
CA SER A 210 -10.81 24.97 -3.86
C SER A 210 -10.57 26.38 -4.41
N VAL A 211 -9.32 26.73 -4.73
CA VAL A 211 -8.97 28.04 -5.30
C VAL A 211 -9.38 28.15 -6.77
N LEU A 212 -9.25 27.06 -7.54
CA LEU A 212 -9.61 27.03 -8.96
C LEU A 212 -11.13 27.07 -9.23
N LYS A 213 -11.96 26.63 -8.28
CA LYS A 213 -13.44 26.71 -8.40
C LYS A 213 -14.04 28.09 -8.10
N GLN A 214 -13.23 29.08 -7.71
CA GLN A 214 -13.69 30.43 -7.34
C GLN A 214 -13.55 31.46 -8.47
N TRP A 215 -13.22 31.02 -9.70
CA TRP A 215 -13.10 31.82 -10.92
C TRP A 215 -13.91 31.17 -12.04
#